data_AF-A0A444W7B7-F1
#
_entry.id   AF-A0A444W7B7-F1
#
_cell.length_a   1.000
_cell.length_b   1.000
_cell.length_c   1.000
_cell.angle_alpha   90.00
_cell.angle_beta   90.00
_cell.angle_gamma   90.00
#
_symmetry.space_group_name_H-M   'P 1'
#
loop_
_entity.id
_entity.type
_entity.pdbx_description
1 polymer ?
#
loop_
_entity_poly.entity_id
_entity_poly.type
_entity_poly.pdbx_seq_one_letter_code
_entity_poly.pdbx_strand_id
1 'polypeptide(L)'
;MPACLAQEGYPEPPDTHKRLFYIQHSKNHNTYVYDANFSSSTRINDSDPIDVYQIDYKKDGTREELTALQRKMAYGITFNRVGENRFEFTLAAYPEKTLTLALHSGHPVVTVNINGKDLQLERMFLHCNALGTGVSKIEFYGKDLKTKKKLTEIMYIGK
;
A
#
# COMPACT_ATOMS: atom_id res chain seq x y z
N MET A 1 -21.92 -0.94 -15.06
CA MET A 1 -21.80 -1.93 -13.97
C MET A 1 -21.12 -1.22 -12.81
N PRO A 2 -21.74 -1.03 -11.63
CA PRO A 2 -20.99 -0.43 -10.54
C PRO A 2 -20.03 -1.49 -10.00
N ALA A 3 -18.76 -1.13 -9.96
CA ALA A 3 -17.73 -1.91 -9.31
C ALA A 3 -18.13 -2.15 -7.85
N CYS A 4 -18.00 -3.42 -7.45
CA CYS A 4 -17.76 -3.94 -6.11
C CYS A 4 -18.01 -2.93 -4.96
N LEU A 5 -19.02 -3.23 -4.12
CA LEU A 5 -19.35 -2.56 -2.87
C LEU A 5 -18.10 -2.03 -2.14
N ALA A 6 -17.78 -0.75 -2.33
CA ALA A 6 -16.76 -0.08 -1.55
C ALA A 6 -17.25 -0.06 -0.09
N GLN A 7 -16.38 -0.46 0.83
CA GLN A 7 -16.60 -0.44 2.27
C GLN A 7 -17.32 0.83 2.69
N GLU A 8 -18.42 0.71 3.45
CA GLU A 8 -19.26 1.84 3.84
C GLU A 8 -18.42 3.04 4.31
N GLY A 9 -18.40 4.11 3.52
CA GLY A 9 -17.68 5.36 3.81
C GLY A 9 -16.25 5.48 3.28
N TYR A 10 -15.59 4.41 2.80
CA TYR A 10 -14.19 4.43 2.36
C TYR A 10 -14.05 4.38 0.83
N PRO A 11 -13.73 5.51 0.18
CA PRO A 11 -13.62 5.58 -1.28
C PRO A 11 -12.39 4.85 -1.82
N GLU A 12 -12.61 4.02 -2.83
CA GLU A 12 -11.51 3.35 -3.55
C GLU A 12 -10.82 4.33 -4.50
N PRO A 13 -9.48 4.42 -4.46
CA PRO A 13 -8.73 5.26 -5.40
C PRO A 13 -8.87 4.73 -6.83
N PRO A 14 -9.02 5.61 -7.85
CA PRO A 14 -9.08 5.19 -9.25
C PRO A 14 -7.94 4.25 -9.59
N ASP A 15 -8.24 3.15 -10.28
CA ASP A 15 -7.22 2.16 -10.63
C ASP A 15 -6.29 2.69 -11.74
N THR A 16 -5.02 2.31 -11.67
CA THR A 16 -3.99 2.73 -12.64
C THR A 16 -3.07 1.55 -12.96
N HIS A 17 -2.46 1.55 -14.16
CA HIS A 17 -1.46 0.54 -14.52
C HIS A 17 -0.18 0.58 -13.65
N LYS A 18 -0.04 1.62 -12.81
CA LYS A 18 1.08 1.79 -11.87
C LYS A 18 0.70 1.41 -10.44
N ARG A 19 -0.60 1.22 -10.14
CA ARG A 19 -1.11 0.98 -8.80
C ARG A 19 -0.48 -0.28 -8.20
N LEU A 20 0.18 -0.10 -7.05
CA LEU A 20 0.69 -1.21 -6.26
C LEU A 20 -0.35 -1.63 -5.22
N PHE A 21 -0.70 -0.71 -4.35
CA PHE A 21 -1.70 -0.88 -3.30
C PHE A 21 -2.09 0.49 -2.74
N TYR A 22 -3.02 0.50 -1.80
CA TYR A 22 -3.35 1.69 -1.04
C TYR A 22 -3.65 1.37 0.42
N ILE A 23 -3.52 2.37 1.27
CA ILE A 23 -3.77 2.29 2.70
C ILE A 23 -4.93 3.21 3.06
N GLN A 24 -5.85 2.67 3.86
CA GLN A 24 -6.90 3.42 4.54
C GLN A 24 -6.84 3.10 6.04
N HIS A 25 -7.46 3.94 6.87
CA HIS A 25 -7.44 3.71 8.31
C HIS A 25 -8.70 4.19 9.02
N SER A 26 -9.01 3.63 10.18
CA SER A 26 -10.29 3.84 10.88
C SER A 26 -10.55 5.25 11.44
N LYS A 27 -9.60 6.20 11.32
CA LYS A 27 -9.72 7.56 11.90
C LYS A 27 -10.15 8.61 10.88
N ASN A 28 -10.00 8.36 9.58
CA ASN A 28 -10.49 9.24 8.52
C ASN A 28 -10.69 8.44 7.23
N HIS A 29 -11.30 9.08 6.22
CA HIS A 29 -11.59 8.45 4.93
C HIS A 29 -10.55 8.84 3.86
N ASN A 30 -9.36 9.28 4.28
CA ASN A 30 -8.30 9.61 3.35
C ASN A 30 -7.65 8.32 2.86
N THR A 31 -7.18 8.33 1.63
CA THR A 31 -6.51 7.16 1.03
C THR A 31 -5.07 7.51 0.70
N TYR A 32 -4.13 6.70 1.17
CA TYR A 32 -2.71 6.84 0.86
C TYR A 32 -2.36 5.82 -0.21
N VAL A 33 -1.93 6.30 -1.35
CA VAL A 33 -1.75 5.51 -2.56
C VAL A 33 -0.27 5.29 -2.81
N TYR A 34 0.06 4.07 -3.24
CA TYR A 34 1.39 3.65 -3.60
C TYR A 34 1.35 3.20 -5.06
N ASP A 35 1.92 4.02 -5.93
CA ASP A 35 2.07 3.71 -7.35
C ASP A 35 3.55 3.47 -7.66
N ALA A 36 3.86 2.54 -8.57
CA ALA A 36 5.22 2.35 -9.04
C ALA A 36 5.68 3.59 -9.82
N ASN A 37 6.87 4.08 -9.48
CA ASN A 37 7.47 5.20 -10.18
C ASN A 37 8.42 4.68 -11.26
N PHE A 38 8.09 4.95 -12.51
CA PHE A 38 8.81 4.48 -13.68
C PHE A 38 9.73 5.57 -14.23
N SER A 39 11.01 5.24 -14.43
CA SER A 39 11.96 6.10 -15.17
C SER A 39 11.81 5.96 -16.69
N SER A 40 11.27 4.83 -17.14
CA SER A 40 10.88 4.56 -18.53
C SER A 40 9.79 3.48 -18.55
N SER A 41 9.20 3.20 -19.72
CA SER A 41 8.08 2.24 -19.87
C SER A 41 8.37 0.83 -19.33
N THR A 42 9.64 0.44 -19.20
CA THR A 42 10.05 -0.90 -18.74
C THR A 42 10.96 -0.88 -17.52
N ARG A 43 11.26 0.30 -16.96
CA ARG A 43 12.22 0.44 -15.85
C ARG A 43 11.66 1.28 -14.71
N ILE A 44 11.56 0.67 -13.54
CA ILE A 44 11.27 1.34 -12.28
C ILE A 44 12.44 2.26 -11.92
N ASN A 45 12.15 3.43 -11.39
CA ASN A 45 13.16 4.38 -10.96
C ASN A 45 13.95 3.82 -9.77
N ASP A 46 15.27 3.65 -9.93
CA ASP A 46 16.12 3.04 -8.90
C ASP A 46 16.32 3.92 -7.66
N SER A 47 16.15 5.24 -7.79
CA SER A 47 16.36 6.21 -6.70
C SER A 47 15.06 6.59 -5.99
N ASP A 48 13.92 6.32 -6.60
CA ASP A 48 12.59 6.61 -6.04
C ASP A 48 11.58 5.66 -6.68
N PRO A 49 11.51 4.38 -6.27
CA PRO A 49 10.77 3.34 -6.99
C PRO A 49 9.26 3.38 -6.77
N ILE A 50 8.78 4.11 -5.76
CA ILE A 50 7.38 4.15 -5.36
C ILE A 50 6.98 5.60 -5.09
N ASP A 51 6.03 6.08 -5.89
CA ASP A 51 5.36 7.36 -5.69
C ASP A 51 4.28 7.16 -4.61
N VAL A 52 4.44 7.86 -3.47
CA VAL A 52 3.51 7.79 -2.34
C VAL A 52 2.84 9.13 -2.15
N TYR A 53 1.52 9.14 -2.28
CA TYR A 53 0.70 10.34 -2.20
C TYR A 53 -0.62 10.06 -1.47
N GLN A 54 -1.33 11.12 -1.10
CA GLN A 54 -2.65 11.05 -0.49
C GLN A 54 -3.71 11.49 -1.50
N ILE A 55 -4.89 10.88 -1.44
CA ILE A 55 -6.11 11.41 -2.05
C ILE A 55 -7.02 11.91 -0.93
N ASP A 56 -7.29 13.22 -0.90
CA ASP A 56 -8.16 13.83 0.10
C ASP A 56 -9.63 13.84 -0.37
N TYR A 57 -10.37 12.84 0.09
CA TYR A 57 -11.79 12.70 -0.18
C TYR A 57 -12.69 13.57 0.70
N LYS A 58 -12.16 14.26 1.72
CA LYS A 58 -12.94 15.26 2.47
C LYS A 58 -13.11 16.55 1.69
N LYS A 59 -12.24 16.81 0.72
CA LYS A 59 -12.25 18.02 -0.10
C LYS A 59 -12.94 17.74 -1.43
N ASP A 60 -12.20 17.22 -2.40
CA ASP A 60 -12.62 17.05 -3.79
C ASP A 60 -11.99 15.82 -4.46
N GLY A 61 -11.31 14.96 -3.70
CA GLY A 61 -10.57 13.82 -4.24
C GLY A 61 -9.26 14.23 -4.90
N THR A 62 -8.70 15.39 -4.55
CA THR A 62 -7.42 15.84 -5.09
C THR A 62 -6.26 14.98 -4.58
N ARG A 63 -5.32 14.70 -5.49
CA ARG A 63 -4.01 14.15 -5.16
C ARG A 63 -3.17 15.21 -4.45
N GLU A 64 -2.66 14.88 -3.28
CA GLU A 64 -1.76 15.71 -2.49
C GLU A 64 -0.50 14.93 -2.12
N GLU A 65 0.65 15.60 -2.13
CA GLU A 65 1.90 15.01 -1.66
C GLU A 65 1.88 14.83 -0.15
N LEU A 66 2.56 13.78 0.34
CA LEU A 66 2.70 13.58 1.78
C LEU A 66 3.45 14.75 2.41
N THR A 67 2.94 15.25 3.53
CA THR A 67 3.70 16.16 4.39
C THR A 67 4.98 15.47 4.90
N ALA A 68 6.00 16.26 5.24
CA ALA A 68 7.26 15.71 5.78
C ALA A 68 7.04 14.83 7.02
N LEU A 69 6.07 15.17 7.87
CA LEU A 69 5.73 14.39 9.05
C LEU A 69 5.07 13.05 8.67
N GLN A 70 4.08 13.05 7.76
CA GLN A 70 3.45 11.83 7.27
C GLN A 70 4.47 10.90 6.60
N ARG A 71 5.37 11.47 5.78
CA ARG A 71 6.42 10.71 5.09
C ARG A 71 7.40 10.09 6.10
N LYS A 72 7.82 10.84 7.12
CA LYS A 72 8.80 10.34 8.10
C LYS A 72 8.23 9.34 9.11
N MET A 73 6.97 9.50 9.52
CA MET A 73 6.41 8.77 10.66
C MET A 73 5.40 7.69 10.29
N ALA A 74 4.73 7.81 9.14
CA ALA A 74 3.56 7.00 8.83
C ALA A 74 3.68 6.29 7.47
N TYR A 75 3.48 7.04 6.40
CA TYR A 75 3.19 6.50 5.07
C TYR A 75 4.40 6.50 4.13
N GLY A 76 5.50 7.14 4.49
CA GLY A 76 6.72 7.01 3.70
C GLY A 76 7.29 5.60 3.76
N ILE A 77 8.30 5.34 2.93
CA ILE A 77 8.95 4.05 2.82
C ILE A 77 10.45 4.18 3.03
N THR A 78 11.05 3.08 3.49
CA THR A 78 12.49 2.84 3.33
C THR A 78 12.65 1.67 2.37
N PHE A 79 13.52 1.79 1.37
CA PHE A 79 13.68 0.75 0.36
C PHE A 79 15.14 0.43 0.06
N ASN A 80 15.37 -0.77 -0.44
CA ASN A 80 16.64 -1.24 -0.97
C ASN A 80 16.39 -1.91 -2.32
N ARG A 81 17.25 -1.60 -3.30
CA ARG A 81 17.25 -2.30 -4.59
C ARG A 81 17.89 -3.67 -4.42
N VAL A 82 17.16 -4.72 -4.78
CA VAL A 82 17.63 -6.13 -4.65
C VAL A 82 17.76 -6.81 -6.02
N GLY A 83 17.41 -6.13 -7.10
CA GLY A 83 17.56 -6.64 -8.46
C GLY A 83 17.06 -5.64 -9.50
N GLU A 84 17.07 -6.06 -10.76
CA GLU A 84 16.44 -5.28 -11.83
C GLU A 84 14.93 -5.23 -11.61
N ASN A 85 14.38 -4.02 -11.57
CA ASN A 85 12.96 -3.79 -11.32
C ASN A 85 12.44 -4.51 -10.05
N ARG A 86 13.32 -4.72 -9.07
CA ARG A 86 13.00 -5.44 -7.83
C ARG A 86 13.56 -4.73 -6.62
N PHE A 87 12.66 -4.42 -5.69
CA PHE A 87 12.96 -3.65 -4.48
C PHE A 87 12.32 -4.31 -3.27
N GLU A 88 13.04 -4.31 -2.16
CA GLU A 88 12.49 -4.61 -0.85
C GLU A 88 12.28 -3.30 -0.11
N PHE A 89 11.14 -3.14 0.54
CA PHE A 89 10.84 -1.90 1.26
C PHE A 89 9.98 -2.16 2.50
N THR A 90 9.99 -1.21 3.41
CA THR A 90 9.17 -1.20 4.61
C THR A 90 8.43 0.13 4.72
N LEU A 91 7.28 0.13 5.40
CA LEU A 91 6.56 1.35 5.70
C LEU A 91 7.17 2.03 6.92
N ALA A 92 7.20 3.36 6.96
CA ALA A 92 7.75 4.12 8.09
C ALA A 92 7.04 3.77 9.42
N ALA A 93 5.71 3.64 9.41
CA ALA A 93 4.94 3.19 10.57
C ALA A 93 5.10 1.71 10.91
N TYR A 94 5.65 0.90 10.00
CA TYR A 94 5.73 -0.55 10.18
C TYR A 94 7.03 -1.13 9.59
N PRO A 95 8.18 -0.84 10.22
CA PRO A 95 9.50 -1.23 9.71
C PRO A 95 9.79 -2.73 9.85
N GLU A 96 9.06 -3.45 10.69
CA GLU A 96 9.27 -4.89 10.94
C GLU A 96 8.84 -5.78 9.77
N LYS A 97 8.09 -5.23 8.81
CA LYS A 97 7.57 -5.99 7.69
C LYS A 97 8.10 -5.51 6.35
N THR A 98 8.89 -6.38 5.75
CA THR A 98 9.35 -6.23 4.37
C THR A 98 8.24 -6.58 3.38
N LEU A 99 8.04 -5.68 2.43
CA LEU A 99 7.26 -5.84 1.22
C LEU A 99 8.23 -5.91 0.03
N THR A 100 7.85 -6.62 -1.03
CA THR A 100 8.65 -6.71 -2.26
C THR A 100 7.89 -6.09 -3.42
N LEU A 101 8.47 -5.08 -4.06
CA LEU A 101 8.05 -4.55 -5.35
C LEU A 101 8.79 -5.31 -6.47
N ALA A 102 8.05 -5.77 -7.47
CA ALA A 102 8.62 -6.36 -8.69
C ALA A 102 7.74 -6.09 -9.92
N LEU A 103 8.29 -6.26 -11.12
CA LEU A 103 7.48 -6.40 -12.33
C LEU A 103 7.08 -7.87 -12.55
N HIS A 104 5.80 -8.11 -12.82
CA HIS A 104 5.26 -9.38 -13.25
C HIS A 104 4.56 -9.19 -14.60
N SER A 105 5.11 -9.78 -15.67
CA SER A 105 4.61 -9.60 -17.04
C SER A 105 4.44 -8.13 -17.45
N GLY A 106 5.37 -7.26 -17.04
CA GLY A 106 5.34 -5.82 -17.31
C GLY A 106 4.47 -4.99 -16.37
N HIS A 107 3.71 -5.63 -15.47
CA HIS A 107 2.89 -4.92 -14.48
C HIS A 107 3.59 -4.87 -13.13
N PRO A 108 3.61 -3.71 -12.45
CA PRO A 108 4.20 -3.62 -11.13
C PRO A 108 3.29 -4.26 -10.10
N VAL A 109 3.88 -5.05 -9.20
CA VAL A 109 3.17 -5.75 -8.14
C VAL A 109 3.93 -5.63 -6.83
N VAL A 110 3.19 -5.51 -5.73
CA VAL A 110 3.75 -5.63 -4.38
C VAL A 110 3.31 -6.94 -3.76
N THR A 111 4.26 -7.66 -3.17
CA THR A 111 4.01 -8.91 -2.46
C THR A 111 4.44 -8.82 -1.01
N VAL A 112 3.70 -9.52 -0.15
CA VAL A 112 3.98 -9.61 1.28
C VAL A 112 3.56 -10.98 1.81
N ASN A 113 4.36 -11.57 2.69
CA ASN A 113 3.97 -12.79 3.38
C ASN A 113 3.27 -12.44 4.70
N ILE A 114 2.02 -12.85 4.93
CA ILE A 114 1.34 -12.66 6.21
C ILE A 114 0.87 -14.03 6.70
N ASN A 115 1.22 -14.38 7.95
CA ASN A 115 0.87 -15.68 8.55
C ASN A 115 1.27 -16.89 7.69
N GLY A 116 2.43 -16.81 7.02
CA GLY A 116 2.92 -17.88 6.13
C GLY A 116 2.28 -17.92 4.75
N LYS A 117 1.39 -16.98 4.41
CA LYS A 117 0.75 -16.89 3.10
C LYS A 117 1.27 -15.71 2.28
N ASP A 118 1.66 -15.99 1.04
CA ASP A 118 2.16 -14.98 0.11
C ASP A 118 1.00 -14.28 -0.62
N LEU A 119 0.85 -12.99 -0.35
CA LEU A 119 -0.19 -12.13 -0.89
C LEU A 119 0.41 -11.18 -1.93
N GLN A 120 -0.20 -11.09 -3.12
CA GLN A 120 -0.10 -9.90 -3.96
C GLN A 120 -1.03 -8.85 -3.36
N LEU A 121 -0.46 -7.82 -2.74
CA LEU A 121 -1.17 -6.81 -1.98
C LEU A 121 -1.95 -5.88 -2.90
N GLU A 122 -3.19 -5.56 -2.53
CA GLU A 122 -4.05 -4.58 -3.23
C GLU A 122 -4.48 -3.45 -2.29
N ARG A 123 -4.74 -3.78 -1.02
CA ARG A 123 -5.14 -2.80 0.01
C ARG A 123 -4.68 -3.21 1.40
N MET A 124 -4.34 -2.22 2.21
CA MET A 124 -4.22 -2.35 3.66
C MET A 124 -5.27 -1.49 4.36
N PHE A 125 -5.87 -2.01 5.43
CA PHE A 125 -6.74 -1.23 6.31
C PHE A 125 -6.19 -1.26 7.73
N LEU A 126 -5.80 -0.07 8.22
CA LEU A 126 -5.23 0.11 9.55
C LEU A 126 -6.35 0.41 10.55
N HIS A 127 -6.45 -0.39 11.59
CA HIS A 127 -7.32 -0.08 12.72
C HIS A 127 -6.51 0.69 13.75
N CYS A 128 -6.74 1.99 13.85
CA CYS A 128 -6.08 2.82 14.86
C CYS A 128 -6.65 2.54 16.26
N ASN A 129 -5.81 2.66 17.28
CA ASN A 129 -6.26 2.57 18.66
C ASN A 129 -7.18 3.76 19.04
N ALA A 130 -7.87 3.65 20.18
CA ALA A 130 -8.83 4.68 20.64
C ALA A 130 -8.20 6.08 20.70
N LEU A 131 -6.94 6.17 21.15
CA LEU A 131 -6.18 7.42 21.27
C LEU A 131 -5.68 7.98 19.93
N GLY A 132 -5.73 7.20 18.84
CA GLY A 132 -5.18 7.57 17.53
C GLY A 132 -3.64 7.62 17.50
N THR A 133 -2.97 7.17 18.55
CA THR A 133 -1.50 7.23 18.70
C THR A 133 -0.78 6.05 18.05
N GLY A 134 -1.52 5.05 17.59
CA GLY A 134 -0.95 3.85 16.98
C GLY A 134 -2.01 2.96 16.35
N VAL A 135 -1.56 1.83 15.81
CA VAL A 135 -2.39 0.84 15.11
C VAL A 135 -2.53 -0.40 16.00
N SER A 136 -3.74 -0.94 16.14
CA SER A 136 -4.03 -2.15 16.92
C SER A 136 -4.05 -3.41 16.05
N LYS A 137 -4.51 -3.29 14.80
CA LYS A 137 -4.44 -4.37 13.80
C LYS A 137 -4.39 -3.81 12.38
N ILE A 138 -3.89 -4.61 11.47
CA ILE A 138 -3.81 -4.34 10.04
C ILE A 138 -4.50 -5.48 9.31
N GLU A 139 -5.40 -5.12 8.40
CA GLU A 139 -6.04 -6.06 7.49
C GLU A 139 -5.41 -5.90 6.10
N PHE A 140 -4.83 -6.97 5.59
CA PHE A 140 -4.19 -7.03 4.27
C PHE A 140 -5.14 -7.73 3.31
N TYR A 141 -5.44 -7.07 2.20
CA TYR A 141 -6.33 -7.58 1.17
C TYR A 141 -5.58 -7.67 -0.14
N GLY A 142 -5.81 -8.76 -0.86
CA GLY A 142 -5.23 -8.95 -2.17
C GLY A 142 -5.54 -10.32 -2.74
N LYS A 143 -4.59 -10.87 -3.48
CA LYS A 143 -4.72 -12.18 -4.12
C LYS A 143 -3.60 -13.10 -3.68
N ASP A 144 -3.92 -14.36 -3.42
CA ASP A 144 -2.91 -15.39 -3.21
C ASP A 144 -2.06 -15.54 -4.48
N LEU A 145 -0.74 -15.52 -4.33
CA LEU A 145 0.17 -15.48 -5.48
C LEU A 145 0.07 -16.71 -6.38
N LYS A 146 -0.24 -17.88 -5.80
CA LYS A 146 -0.27 -19.18 -6.49
C LYS A 146 -1.61 -19.42 -7.15
N THR A 147 -2.70 -19.20 -6.41
CA THR A 147 -4.06 -19.54 -6.82
C THR A 147 -4.81 -18.38 -7.48
N LYS A 148 -4.29 -17.15 -7.34
CA LYS A 148 -4.91 -15.90 -7.80
C LYS A 148 -6.29 -15.61 -7.18
N LYS A 149 -6.70 -16.37 -6.16
CA LYS A 149 -7.95 -16.16 -5.43
C LYS A 149 -7.81 -15.01 -4.44
N LYS A 150 -8.91 -14.30 -4.18
CA LYS A 150 -8.95 -13.27 -3.13
C LYS A 150 -8.51 -13.87 -1.79
N LEU A 151 -7.62 -13.18 -1.10
CA LEU A 151 -7.08 -13.55 0.19
C LEU A 151 -7.07 -12.31 1.10
N THR A 152 -7.53 -12.50 2.33
CA THR A 152 -7.48 -11.49 3.38
C THR A 152 -6.73 -12.08 4.56
N GLU A 153 -5.74 -11.35 5.05
CA GLU A 153 -4.98 -11.71 6.25
C GLU A 153 -5.02 -10.59 7.27
N ILE A 154 -5.09 -10.96 8.55
CA ILE A 154 -5.12 -10.01 9.65
C ILE A 154 -3.84 -10.19 10.46
N MET A 155 -3.24 -9.06 10.82
CA MET A 155 -2.11 -8.98 11.71
C MET A 155 -2.47 -8.09 12.89
N TYR A 156 -2.28 -8.58 14.10
CA TYR A 156 -2.45 -7.80 15.32
C TYR A 156 -1.12 -7.17 15.70
N ILE A 157 -1.15 -5.88 16.02
CA ILE A 157 0.03 -5.13 16.48
C ILE A 157 -0.02 -5.16 18.01
N GLY A 158 0.87 -5.96 18.61
CA GLY A 158 1.02 -6.07 20.06
C GLY A 158 1.68 -4.83 20.65
N LYS A 159 1.27 -4.46 21.87
CA LYS A 159 2.01 -3.51 22.72
C LYS A 159 3.20 -4.21 23.37
#